data_AF-A0A2P4R841-F1
#
_entry.id   AF-A0A2P4R841-F1
#
_cell.length_a   1.000
_cell.length_b   1.000
_cell.length_c   1.000
_cell.angle_alpha   90.00
_cell.angle_beta   90.00
_cell.angle_gamma   90.00
#
_symmetry.space_group_name_H-M   'P 1'
#
loop_
_entity.id
_entity.type
_entity.pdbx_description
1 polymer ?
#
loop_
_entity_poly.entity_id
_entity_poly.type
_entity_poly.pdbx_seq_one_letter_code
_entity_poly.pdbx_strand_id
1 'polypeptide(L)'
;MYKILIMLHDGDDYIRMNKVYIESMPVAGQYIIHSDGLPYYVEEVTTFVGYVSSKGAIAIVVVHPADKDAAVNNLYGVDIAEDLDDPEYNNNENKE
;
A
#
# COMPACT_ATOMS: atom_id res chain seq x y z
N MET A 1 5.17 -11.75 0.71
CA MET A 1 3.98 -11.02 0.21
C MET A 1 2.75 -11.40 1.02
N TYR A 2 2.06 -10.41 1.57
CA TYR A 2 0.81 -10.53 2.31
C TYR A 2 -0.36 -10.07 1.46
N LYS A 3 -1.51 -10.75 1.55
CA LYS A 3 -2.75 -10.31 0.93
C LYS A 3 -3.58 -9.54 1.93
N ILE A 4 -3.96 -8.32 1.62
CA ILE A 4 -4.78 -7.46 2.50
C ILE A 4 -6.06 -7.00 1.81
N LEU A 5 -7.04 -6.55 2.58
CA LEU A 5 -8.21 -5.83 2.08
C LEU A 5 -8.08 -4.36 2.45
N ILE A 6 -8.19 -3.46 1.48
CA ILE A 6 -8.21 -2.03 1.74
C ILE A 6 -9.66 -1.54 1.84
N MET A 7 -9.92 -0.72 2.85
CA MET A 7 -11.17 0.02 3.04
C MET A 7 -10.85 1.52 2.97
N LEU A 8 -11.51 2.23 2.08
CA LEU A 8 -11.47 3.68 2.02
C LEU A 8 -12.45 4.24 3.05
N HIS A 9 -11.98 5.06 3.97
CA HIS A 9 -12.80 5.87 4.86
C HIS A 9 -13.10 7.19 4.17
N ASP A 10 -14.39 7.41 3.85
CA ASP A 10 -14.87 8.62 3.16
C ASP A 10 -16.07 9.19 3.91
N GLY A 11 -15.88 10.33 4.57
CA GLY A 11 -16.88 10.91 5.46
C GLY A 11 -17.17 9.99 6.65
N ASP A 12 -18.40 9.51 6.76
CA ASP A 12 -18.84 8.58 7.81
C ASP A 12 -18.92 7.11 7.31
N ASP A 13 -18.55 6.87 6.04
CA ASP A 13 -18.70 5.58 5.37
C ASP A 13 -17.36 4.86 5.14
N TYR A 14 -17.44 3.52 5.06
CA TYR A 14 -16.31 2.65 4.72
C TYR A 14 -16.56 1.94 3.39
N ILE A 15 -15.86 2.39 2.35
CA ILE A 15 -15.98 1.86 1.00
C ILE A 15 -14.94 0.77 0.79
N ARG A 16 -15.39 -0.43 0.46
CA ARG A 16 -14.49 -1.55 0.14
C ARG A 16 -13.77 -1.30 -1.19
N MET A 17 -12.44 -1.31 -1.15
CA MET A 17 -11.60 -1.30 -2.35
C MET A 17 -11.22 -2.73 -2.77
N ASN A 18 -10.08 -2.88 -3.43
CA ASN A 18 -9.55 -4.16 -3.87
C ASN A 18 -8.74 -4.88 -2.79
N LYS A 19 -8.57 -6.19 -2.97
CA LYS A 19 -7.55 -6.95 -2.25
C LYS A 19 -6.23 -6.79 -2.99
N VAL A 20 -5.20 -6.34 -2.29
CA VAL A 20 -3.87 -6.13 -2.87
C VAL A 20 -2.84 -7.01 -2.18
N TYR A 21 -1.72 -7.24 -2.87
CA TYR A 21 -0.55 -7.86 -2.27
C TYR A 21 0.46 -6.79 -1.91
N ILE A 22 1.04 -6.92 -0.73
CA ILE A 22 2.07 -6.02 -0.20
C ILE A 22 3.27 -6.87 0.25
N GLU A 23 4.47 -6.33 0.17
CA GLU A 23 5.66 -7.05 0.62
C GLU A 23 5.82 -6.97 2.14
N SER A 24 5.49 -5.82 2.72
CA SER A 24 5.49 -5.56 4.16
C SER A 24 4.14 -5.00 4.60
N MET A 25 3.72 -5.33 5.82
CA MET A 25 2.48 -4.80 6.41
C MET A 25 2.65 -3.29 6.70
N PRO A 26 1.72 -2.43 6.27
CA PRO A 26 1.74 -1.02 6.65
C PRO A 26 1.50 -0.85 8.15
N VAL A 27 1.86 0.32 8.65
CA VAL A 27 1.58 0.76 10.02
C VAL A 27 0.69 1.99 9.95
N ALA A 28 -0.26 2.12 10.90
CA ALA A 28 -1.03 3.35 11.06
C ALA A 28 -0.10 4.57 11.20
N GLY A 29 -0.42 5.67 10.53
CA GLY A 29 0.45 6.84 10.43
C GLY A 29 1.37 6.87 9.22
N GLN A 30 1.41 5.80 8.42
CA GLN A 30 2.20 5.75 7.18
C GLN A 30 1.35 6.05 5.96
N TYR A 31 2.02 6.26 4.82
CA TYR A 31 1.38 6.34 3.51
C TYR A 31 1.61 5.05 2.73
N ILE A 32 0.62 4.67 1.94
CA ILE A 32 0.75 3.67 0.89
C ILE A 32 0.46 4.33 -0.46
N ILE A 33 1.17 3.88 -1.51
CA ILE A 33 0.81 4.22 -2.89
C ILE A 33 -0.01 3.04 -3.41
N HIS A 34 -1.28 3.30 -3.72
CA HIS A 34 -2.16 2.26 -4.23
C HIS A 34 -1.96 2.09 -5.75
N SER A 35 -2.53 1.02 -6.33
CA SER A 35 -2.34 0.67 -7.74
C SER A 35 -2.89 1.70 -8.74
N ASP A 36 -3.69 2.65 -8.26
CA ASP A 36 -4.18 3.80 -9.04
C ASP A 36 -3.14 4.95 -9.11
N GLY A 37 -2.00 4.80 -8.44
CA GLY A 37 -0.94 5.80 -8.35
C GLY A 37 -1.20 6.89 -7.32
N LEU A 38 -2.29 6.82 -6.56
CA LEU A 38 -2.62 7.82 -5.55
C LEU A 38 -2.09 7.42 -4.17
N PRO A 39 -1.58 8.39 -3.39
CA PRO A 39 -1.21 8.15 -2.01
C PRO A 39 -2.43 8.12 -1.10
N TYR A 40 -2.46 7.15 -0.19
CA TYR A 40 -3.45 7.04 0.86
C TYR A 40 -2.74 6.97 2.21
N TYR A 41 -3.26 7.69 3.19
CA TYR A 41 -2.79 7.62 4.56
C TYR A 41 -3.45 6.45 5.29
N VAL A 42 -2.65 5.69 6.03
CA VAL A 42 -3.11 4.53 6.78
C VAL A 42 -3.62 4.99 8.13
N GLU A 43 -4.93 4.88 8.32
CA GLU A 43 -5.61 5.20 9.56
C GLU A 43 -5.53 4.04 10.56
N GLU A 44 -5.85 2.83 10.10
CA GLU A 44 -5.93 1.66 10.95
C GLU A 44 -5.48 0.39 10.21
N VAL A 45 -4.85 -0.51 10.95
CA VAL A 45 -4.54 -1.87 10.50
C VAL A 45 -5.15 -2.87 11.48
N THR A 46 -6.11 -3.64 11.02
CA THR A 46 -6.81 -4.65 11.82
C THR A 46 -6.42 -6.06 11.36
N THR A 47 -5.81 -6.82 12.27
CA THR A 47 -5.43 -8.24 12.06
C THR A 47 -6.31 -9.18 12.89
N PHE A 48 -6.53 -10.38 12.39
CA PHE A 48 -7.44 -11.34 13.01
C PHE A 48 -6.68 -12.42 13.79
N VAL A 49 -6.94 -12.52 15.10
CA VAL A 49 -6.35 -13.57 15.95
C VAL A 49 -7.03 -14.92 15.66
N GLY A 50 -6.24 -15.96 15.39
CA GLY A 50 -6.74 -17.33 15.15
C GLY A 50 -7.35 -17.55 13.76
N TYR A 51 -7.35 -16.54 12.89
CA TYR A 51 -7.82 -16.67 11.51
C TYR A 51 -6.65 -16.96 10.58
N VAL A 52 -6.55 -18.20 10.09
CA VAL A 52 -5.56 -18.60 9.08
C VAL A 52 -6.22 -18.60 7.72
N SER A 53 -5.96 -17.54 6.95
CA SER A 53 -6.45 -17.47 5.56
C SER A 53 -5.42 -18.07 4.61
N SER A 54 -5.66 -19.28 4.10
CA SER A 54 -4.78 -19.88 3.08
C SER A 54 -4.93 -19.23 1.70
N LYS A 55 -6.01 -18.45 1.46
CA LYS A 55 -6.32 -17.82 0.15
C LYS A 55 -6.89 -16.40 0.24
N GLY A 56 -7.24 -15.93 1.43
CA GLY A 56 -7.92 -14.66 1.67
C GLY A 56 -7.00 -13.57 2.23
N ALA A 57 -7.60 -12.41 2.53
CA ALA A 57 -6.87 -11.31 3.14
C ALA A 57 -6.60 -11.63 4.61
N ILE A 58 -5.40 -11.31 5.09
CA ILE A 58 -4.98 -11.56 6.47
C ILE A 58 -5.22 -10.35 7.40
N ALA A 59 -5.46 -9.18 6.81
CA ALA A 59 -5.70 -7.93 7.51
C ALA A 59 -6.66 -7.04 6.70
N ILE A 60 -7.34 -6.15 7.41
CA ILE A 60 -8.03 -4.98 6.86
C ILE A 60 -7.14 -3.77 7.11
N VAL A 61 -6.93 -2.96 6.08
CA VAL A 61 -6.23 -1.69 6.16
C VAL A 61 -7.22 -0.59 5.82
N VAL A 62 -7.52 0.26 6.80
CA VAL A 62 -8.37 1.44 6.61
C VAL A 62 -7.48 2.60 6.20
N VAL A 63 -7.88 3.29 5.14
CA VAL A 63 -7.14 4.41 4.59
C VAL A 63 -8.06 5.57 4.26
N HIS A 64 -7.51 6.78 4.23
CA HIS A 64 -8.15 7.94 3.62
C HIS A 64 -7.21 8.56 2.57
N PRO A 65 -7.74 9.34 1.60
CA PRO A 65 -6.89 10.05 0.66
C PRO A 65 -5.87 10.91 1.43
N ALA A 66 -4.65 11.01 0.91
CA ALA A 66 -3.70 11.96 1.47
C ALA A 66 -4.26 13.39 1.39
N ASP A 67 -3.89 14.24 2.35
CA ASP A 67 -4.23 15.66 2.30
C ASP A 67 -3.72 16.27 0.99
N LYS A 68 -4.52 17.11 0.33
CA LYS A 68 -4.20 17.65 -1.01
C LYS A 68 -2.83 18.32 -1.10
N ASP A 69 -2.40 18.95 -0.02
CA ASP A 69 -1.14 19.70 0.05
C ASP A 69 0.02 18.87 0.62
N ALA A 70 -0.19 17.59 0.92
CA ALA A 70 0.87 16.72 1.45
C ALA A 70 1.95 16.46 0.39
N ALA A 71 3.23 16.51 0.82
CA ALA A 71 4.38 16.29 -0.06
C ALA A 71 4.37 14.91 -0.75
N VAL A 72 3.72 13.92 -0.13
CA VAL A 72 3.56 12.57 -0.68
C VAL A 72 2.74 12.55 -1.97
N ASN A 73 1.88 13.55 -2.23
CA ASN A 73 1.16 13.66 -3.52
C ASN A 73 2.10 13.86 -4.71
N ASN A 74 3.27 14.46 -4.45
CA ASN A 74 4.32 14.61 -5.44
C ASN A 74 5.45 13.59 -5.20
N LEU A 75 5.20 12.55 -4.40
CA LEU A 75 6.19 11.54 -4.02
C LEU A 75 7.50 12.14 -3.51
N TYR A 76 7.41 13.28 -2.81
CA TYR A 76 8.58 14.03 -2.33
C TYR A 76 9.52 14.53 -3.45
N GLY A 77 9.03 14.62 -4.69
CA GLY A 77 9.79 15.00 -5.88
C GLY A 77 10.61 13.87 -6.51
N VAL A 78 10.37 12.63 -6.09
CA VAL A 78 11.05 11.42 -6.58
C VAL A 78 10.31 10.84 -7.79
N ASP A 79 11.05 10.41 -8.81
CA ASP A 79 10.52 9.59 -9.90
C ASP A 79 10.69 8.10 -9.55
N ILE A 80 9.59 7.38 -9.35
CA ILE A 80 9.64 5.97 -8.96
C ILE A 80 10.40 5.12 -9.99
N ALA A 81 10.23 5.39 -11.28
CA ALA A 81 10.80 4.56 -12.33
C ALA A 81 12.32 4.75 -12.46
N GLU A 82 12.81 5.96 -12.16
CA GLU A 82 14.23 6.30 -12.28
C GLU A 82 14.99 6.18 -10.96
N ASP A 83 14.38 6.59 -9.84
CA ASP A 83 15.06 6.75 -8.54
C ASP A 83 14.92 5.56 -7.60
N LEU A 84 13.86 4.74 -7.76
CA LEU A 84 13.62 3.56 -6.91
C LEU A 84 14.02 2.24 -7.59
N ASP A 85 14.24 2.24 -8.90
CA ASP A 85 14.76 1.07 -9.60
C ASP A 85 16.26 0.91 -9.32
N ASP A 86 16.69 -0.31 -9.01
CA ASP A 86 18.11 -0.62 -8.75
C ASP A 86 18.71 -1.29 -10.01
N PRO A 87 19.41 -0.51 -10.87
CA PRO A 87 19.99 -1.06 -12.09
C PRO A 87 21.09 -2.10 -11.85
N GLU A 88 21.71 -2.17 -10.66
CA GLU A 88 22.70 -3.20 -10.35
C GLU A 88 22.03 -4.57 -10.12
N TYR A 89 20.80 -4.60 -9.64
CA TYR A 89 20.03 -5.84 -9.46
C TYR A 89 19.46 -6.37 -10.80
N ASN A 90 18.98 -5.49 -11.67
CA ASN A 90 18.39 -5.86 -12.97
C ASN A 90 19.43 -6.37 -14.00
N ASN A 91 20.70 -6.03 -13.85
CA ASN A 91 21.77 -6.46 -14.76
C ASN A 91 22.27 -7.90 -14.51
N ASN A 92 21.85 -8.54 -13.42
CA ASN A 92 22.22 -9.92 -13.11
C ASN A 92 21.20 -10.96 -13.61
N GLU A 93 20.01 -10.55 -14.05
CA GLU A 93 19.00 -11.47 -14.62
C GLU A 93 19.22 -11.78 -16.12
N ASN A 94 20.11 -11.03 -16.80
CA ASN A 94 20.44 -11.24 -18.22
C ASN A 94 21.72 -12.07 -18.45
N LYS A 95 22.18 -12.81 -17.43
CA LYS A 95 23.34 -13.72 -17.52
C LYS A 95 22.96 -15.15 -17.12
N GLU A 96 21.96 -15.73 -17.79
CA GLU A 96 21.80 -17.19 -17.91
C GLU A 96 21.50 -17.59 -19.35
#